data_AF-A0AAI8YH42-F1
#
_entry.id   AF-A0AAI8YH42-F1
#
_cell.length_a   1.000
_cell.length_b   1.000
_cell.length_c   1.000
_cell.angle_alpha   90.00
_cell.angle_beta   90.00
_cell.angle_gamma   90.00
#
_symmetry.space_group_name_H-M   'P 1'
#
loop_
_entity.id
_entity.type
_entity.pdbx_description
1 polymer ?
#
loop_
_entity_poly.entity_id
_entity_poly.type
_entity_poly.pdbx_seq_one_letter_code
_entity_poly.pdbx_strand_id
1 'polypeptide(L)'
;MAPPHNAEEMHPIEHVNALDPGPNPQEKSRIPTGAAQIDWSGSSHEINGRQFQGYMPGAYSLPNNGDEQDRLDIQHALINLVLDGKLLAAPIQSPAYVLDIGAGTGIWCIEFAEQNPNSFVFGTDLSLTQPPPTTSNCVFILENSETAEWMFPCTLDYVHMRNVGPCFDDIRTVLRKAYMNCVDDSLEGTALQRWFRLVILGGQRQGRDFLKAKYHKQYLIETGFVGVEEKMRQLPGNPWAHDRKLKEVGRWARTAFMRTVESYQAFLEFAGLSARDR
;
A
#
# COMPACT_ATOMS: atom_id res chain seq x y z
N MET A 1 -33.42 34.49 18.47
CA MET A 1 -33.89 34.02 17.16
C MET A 1 -32.85 34.44 16.13
N ALA A 2 -32.25 33.47 15.44
CA ALA A 2 -31.36 33.71 14.29
C ALA A 2 -32.12 33.33 13.01
N PRO A 3 -31.84 33.97 11.85
CA PRO A 3 -32.53 33.67 10.60
C PRO A 3 -32.05 32.31 10.01
N PRO A 4 -32.88 31.65 9.19
CA PRO A 4 -32.51 30.39 8.55
C PRO A 4 -31.51 30.64 7.40
N HIS A 5 -30.57 29.71 7.22
CA HIS A 5 -29.75 29.65 6.01
C HIS A 5 -30.60 29.15 4.84
N ASN A 6 -30.55 29.85 3.70
CA ASN A 6 -31.14 29.38 2.45
C ASN A 6 -30.42 28.12 1.98
N ALA A 7 -31.19 27.14 1.51
CA ALA A 7 -30.67 26.07 0.67
C ALA A 7 -30.53 26.62 -0.76
N GLU A 8 -29.29 26.70 -1.27
CA GLU A 8 -29.05 26.95 -2.69
C GLU A 8 -29.29 25.66 -3.51
N GLU A 9 -29.84 25.83 -4.70
CA GLU A 9 -30.38 24.74 -5.52
C GLU A 9 -29.25 23.86 -6.10
N MET A 10 -29.33 22.55 -5.88
CA MET A 10 -28.48 21.60 -6.60
C MET A 10 -28.89 21.50 -8.07
N HIS A 11 -28.09 22.08 -8.96
CA HIS A 11 -28.24 21.86 -10.40
C HIS A 11 -28.00 20.38 -10.77
N PRO A 12 -28.68 19.85 -11.81
CA PRO A 12 -28.48 18.47 -12.25
C PRO A 12 -27.06 18.26 -12.80
N ILE A 13 -26.41 17.17 -12.40
CA ILE A 13 -25.12 16.77 -12.98
C ILE A 13 -25.38 16.20 -14.38
N GLU A 14 -24.99 16.94 -15.42
CA GLU A 14 -25.07 16.48 -16.81
C GLU A 14 -24.18 15.25 -17.07
N HIS A 15 -24.55 14.46 -18.08
CA HIS A 15 -23.97 13.16 -18.37
C HIS A 15 -22.44 13.19 -18.58
N VAL A 16 -21.71 12.47 -17.72
CA VAL A 16 -20.28 12.16 -17.89
C VAL A 16 -20.05 11.17 -19.04
N ASN A 17 -20.03 11.68 -20.27
CA ASN A 17 -19.51 10.96 -21.43
C ASN A 17 -18.00 11.24 -21.63
N ALA A 18 -17.30 10.25 -22.18
CA ALA A 18 -15.85 10.12 -22.30
C ALA A 18 -15.11 9.81 -20.97
N LEU A 19 -14.70 8.55 -20.82
CA LEU A 19 -13.71 8.12 -19.85
C LEU A 19 -12.35 8.76 -20.22
N ASP A 20 -11.88 9.67 -19.36
CA ASP A 20 -10.51 10.19 -19.36
C ASP A 20 -9.51 9.01 -19.39
N PRO A 21 -8.66 8.86 -20.44
CA PRO A 21 -7.93 7.61 -20.73
C PRO A 21 -6.78 7.27 -19.76
N GLY A 22 -6.72 7.92 -18.61
CA GLY A 22 -5.64 7.80 -17.64
C GLY A 22 -4.41 8.64 -18.00
N PRO A 23 -3.41 8.71 -17.09
CA PRO A 23 -2.13 9.35 -17.39
C PRO A 23 -1.42 8.67 -18.57
N ASN A 24 -0.73 9.48 -19.36
CA ASN A 24 -0.08 9.10 -20.62
C ASN A 24 1.07 8.08 -20.39
N PRO A 25 1.18 6.95 -21.12
CA PRO A 25 2.15 5.86 -20.85
C PRO A 25 3.65 6.15 -21.05
N GLN A 26 4.07 7.42 -21.03
CA GLN A 26 5.49 7.82 -21.08
C GLN A 26 6.15 7.92 -19.70
N GLU A 27 5.40 7.70 -18.61
CA GLU A 27 6.02 7.29 -17.37
C GLU A 27 6.83 6.00 -17.58
N LYS A 28 7.83 5.75 -16.73
CA LYS A 28 8.73 4.59 -16.85
C LYS A 28 7.96 3.29 -16.60
N SER A 29 7.24 2.83 -17.61
CA SER A 29 6.68 1.50 -17.69
C SER A 29 7.82 0.51 -17.54
N ARG A 30 7.97 -0.05 -16.34
CA ARG A 30 8.44 -1.41 -16.21
C ARG A 30 7.56 -2.23 -17.15
N ILE A 31 8.13 -2.73 -18.25
CA ILE A 31 7.44 -3.68 -19.10
C ILE A 31 7.02 -4.82 -18.16
N PRO A 32 5.73 -5.21 -18.09
CA PRO A 32 5.32 -6.37 -17.31
C PRO A 32 6.07 -7.57 -17.85
N THR A 33 7.14 -7.98 -17.17
CA THR A 33 8.15 -8.86 -17.78
C THR A 33 7.63 -10.28 -17.95
N GLY A 34 6.55 -10.65 -17.27
CA GLY A 34 6.18 -12.04 -17.01
C GLY A 34 7.26 -12.82 -16.24
N ALA A 35 8.35 -12.16 -15.85
CA ALA A 35 9.57 -12.75 -15.30
C ALA A 35 9.57 -12.71 -13.77
N ALA A 36 8.38 -12.87 -13.17
CA ALA A 36 8.31 -13.54 -11.89
C ALA A 36 8.74 -14.98 -12.14
N GLN A 37 10.05 -15.26 -12.00
CA GLN A 37 10.48 -16.63 -11.83
C GLN A 37 9.90 -17.10 -10.51
N ILE A 38 8.88 -17.96 -10.60
CA ILE A 38 8.43 -18.80 -9.49
C ILE A 38 9.54 -19.83 -9.25
N ASP A 39 10.68 -19.39 -8.73
CA ASP A 39 11.74 -20.24 -8.17
C ASP A 39 11.56 -20.37 -6.66
N TRP A 40 10.29 -20.46 -6.24
CA TRP A 40 9.94 -21.03 -4.95
C TRP A 40 8.97 -22.18 -5.19
N SER A 41 9.41 -23.38 -4.81
CA SER A 41 8.74 -24.66 -5.08
C SER A 41 7.53 -24.95 -4.19
N GLY A 42 7.08 -23.98 -3.39
CA GLY A 42 5.89 -24.12 -2.56
C GLY A 42 4.60 -23.82 -3.32
N SER A 43 3.50 -24.36 -2.80
CA SER A 43 2.20 -24.30 -3.46
C SER A 43 1.70 -22.86 -3.62
N SER A 44 1.29 -22.49 -4.82
CA SER A 44 0.27 -21.46 -5.02
C SER A 44 -1.10 -22.11 -5.15
N HIS A 45 -2.17 -21.37 -4.87
CA HIS A 45 -3.54 -21.83 -5.08
C HIS A 45 -4.36 -20.79 -5.85
N GLU A 46 -5.35 -21.24 -6.61
CA GLU A 46 -6.23 -20.38 -7.39
C GLU A 46 -7.63 -20.38 -6.78
N ILE A 47 -8.20 -19.19 -6.60
CA ILE A 47 -9.60 -19.00 -6.20
C ILE A 47 -10.22 -17.97 -7.14
N ASN A 48 -11.31 -18.32 -7.81
CA ASN A 48 -12.05 -17.47 -8.75
C ASN A 48 -11.16 -16.80 -9.82
N GLY A 49 -10.17 -17.52 -10.38
CA GLY A 49 -9.23 -16.98 -11.38
C GLY A 49 -8.14 -16.05 -10.83
N ARG A 50 -8.02 -15.91 -9.50
CA ARG A 50 -6.95 -15.16 -8.83
C ARG A 50 -5.98 -16.13 -8.17
N GLN A 51 -4.68 -15.94 -8.39
CA GLN A 51 -3.61 -16.70 -7.74
C GLN A 51 -3.30 -16.11 -6.36
N PHE A 52 -3.07 -16.98 -5.40
CA PHE A 52 -2.68 -16.66 -4.03
C PHE A 52 -1.43 -17.46 -3.62
N GLN A 53 -0.63 -16.84 -2.77
CA GLN A 53 0.56 -17.43 -2.15
C GLN A 53 0.15 -18.53 -1.14
N GLY A 54 0.91 -19.63 -1.02
CA GLY A 54 0.61 -20.73 -0.07
C GLY A 54 1.66 -20.98 1.02
N TYR A 55 2.62 -20.07 1.19
CA TYR A 55 3.48 -20.01 2.37
C TYR A 55 2.67 -19.47 3.57
N MET A 56 2.46 -20.32 4.58
CA MET A 56 1.50 -20.07 5.69
C MET A 56 0.09 -19.69 5.18
N PRO A 57 -0.71 -20.67 4.72
CA PRO A 57 -2.07 -20.42 4.25
C PRO A 57 -2.92 -19.65 5.29
N GLY A 58 -3.59 -18.60 4.83
CA GLY A 58 -4.38 -17.69 5.68
C GLY A 58 -3.62 -16.50 6.26
N ALA A 59 -2.28 -16.48 6.23
CA ALA A 59 -1.48 -15.34 6.71
C ALA A 59 -1.57 -14.10 5.80
N TYR A 60 -1.99 -14.26 4.54
CA TYR A 60 -2.22 -13.14 3.61
C TYR A 60 -3.44 -13.42 2.72
N SER A 61 -4.39 -12.49 2.71
CA SER A 61 -5.73 -12.66 2.10
C SER A 61 -5.93 -11.94 0.76
N LEU A 62 -4.86 -11.37 0.18
CA LEU A 62 -4.91 -10.73 -1.14
C LEU A 62 -4.21 -11.60 -2.20
N PRO A 63 -4.58 -11.48 -3.49
CA PRO A 63 -3.91 -12.18 -4.58
C PRO A 63 -2.40 -11.84 -4.68
N ASN A 64 -1.66 -12.57 -5.51
CA ASN A 64 -0.26 -12.24 -5.85
C ASN A 64 0.06 -12.35 -7.37
N ASN A 65 -0.97 -12.45 -8.20
CA ASN A 65 -0.86 -12.51 -9.66
C ASN A 65 -0.42 -11.16 -10.28
N GLY A 66 -0.11 -11.15 -11.58
CA GLY A 66 0.38 -9.97 -12.30
C GLY A 66 -0.45 -8.69 -12.11
N ASP A 67 -1.79 -8.79 -12.14
CA ASP A 67 -2.66 -7.61 -11.92
C ASP A 67 -2.46 -6.98 -10.53
N GLU A 68 -2.14 -7.78 -9.51
CA GLU A 68 -1.86 -7.27 -8.16
C GLU A 68 -0.48 -6.60 -8.11
N GLN A 69 0.49 -7.13 -8.85
CA GLN A 69 1.82 -6.51 -8.98
C GLN A 69 1.71 -5.15 -9.67
N ASP A 70 0.94 -5.05 -10.76
CA ASP A 70 0.61 -3.78 -11.41
C ASP A 70 -0.08 -2.80 -10.44
N ARG A 71 -1.01 -3.28 -9.59
CA ARG A 71 -1.65 -2.44 -8.55
C ARG A 71 -0.62 -1.88 -7.56
N LEU A 72 0.34 -2.69 -7.13
CA LEU A 72 1.39 -2.29 -6.19
C LEU A 72 2.35 -1.27 -6.83
N ASP A 73 2.74 -1.48 -8.09
CA ASP A 73 3.62 -0.56 -8.83
C ASP A 73 2.90 0.79 -9.12
N ILE A 74 1.60 0.77 -9.42
CA ILE A 74 0.76 1.99 -9.52
C ILE A 74 0.72 2.76 -8.18
N GLN A 75 0.62 2.05 -7.04
CA GLN A 75 0.68 2.69 -5.71
C GLN A 75 2.06 3.28 -5.42
N HIS A 76 3.14 2.64 -5.89
CA HIS A 76 4.48 3.19 -5.77
C HIS A 76 4.65 4.49 -6.56
N ALA A 77 4.22 4.52 -7.81
CA ALA A 77 4.27 5.72 -8.66
C ALA A 77 3.52 6.90 -8.04
N LEU A 78 2.30 6.66 -7.53
CA LEU A 78 1.53 7.63 -6.76
C LEU A 78 2.30 8.20 -5.56
N ILE A 79 2.95 7.34 -4.76
CA ILE A 79 3.70 7.77 -3.58
C ILE A 79 4.97 8.54 -3.98
N ASN A 80 5.69 8.12 -5.01
CA ASN A 80 6.83 8.86 -5.56
C ASN A 80 6.40 10.27 -6.03
N LEU A 81 5.27 10.40 -6.73
CA LEU A 81 4.71 11.69 -7.15
C LEU A 81 4.37 12.59 -5.94
N VAL A 82 3.74 12.02 -4.91
CA VAL A 82 3.43 12.74 -3.66
C VAL A 82 4.71 13.23 -2.96
N LEU A 83 5.77 12.43 -2.97
CA LEU A 83 7.06 12.72 -2.33
C LEU A 83 8.07 13.49 -3.22
N ASP A 84 7.65 14.00 -4.38
CA ASP A 84 8.51 14.75 -5.31
C ASP A 84 9.70 13.92 -5.83
N GLY A 85 9.43 12.66 -6.16
CA GLY A 85 10.42 11.67 -6.64
C GLY A 85 11.29 11.05 -5.54
N LYS A 86 11.09 11.42 -4.27
CA LYS A 86 11.89 10.89 -3.15
C LYS A 86 11.36 9.56 -2.66
N LEU A 87 12.27 8.61 -2.43
CA LEU A 87 11.99 7.32 -1.80
C LEU A 87 11.94 7.38 -0.26
N LEU A 88 12.28 8.53 0.33
CA LEU A 88 12.43 8.72 1.77
C LEU A 88 11.64 9.94 2.26
N ALA A 89 10.98 9.79 3.42
CA ALA A 89 10.47 10.90 4.23
C ALA A 89 11.31 11.16 5.50
N ALA A 90 12.09 10.18 5.95
CA ALA A 90 13.01 10.30 7.08
C ALA A 90 14.25 11.13 6.70
N PRO A 91 14.81 11.94 7.61
CA PRO A 91 15.99 12.78 7.35
C PRO A 91 17.31 11.98 7.45
N ILE A 92 17.33 10.73 6.98
CA ILE A 92 18.52 9.87 6.99
C ILE A 92 19.41 10.12 5.78
N GLN A 93 20.72 9.99 5.95
CA GLN A 93 21.72 10.19 4.91
C GLN A 93 22.61 8.94 4.82
N SER A 94 22.72 8.37 3.62
CA SER A 94 23.63 7.25 3.31
C SER A 94 23.62 6.09 4.31
N PRO A 95 22.47 5.48 4.64
CA PRO A 95 22.42 4.27 5.47
C PRO A 95 23.22 3.14 4.81
N ALA A 96 24.02 2.38 5.55
CA ALA A 96 24.78 1.25 5.01
C ALA A 96 23.90 0.00 4.90
N TYR A 97 23.03 -0.26 5.89
CA TYR A 97 22.14 -1.42 5.91
C TYR A 97 20.68 -1.02 6.03
N VAL A 98 19.85 -1.47 5.07
CA VAL A 98 18.45 -1.08 4.94
C VAL A 98 17.57 -2.32 4.86
N LEU A 99 16.44 -2.31 5.58
CA LEU A 99 15.39 -3.31 5.48
C LEU A 99 14.08 -2.68 4.99
N ASP A 100 13.44 -3.30 4.00
CA ASP A 100 12.06 -3.03 3.59
C ASP A 100 11.15 -4.21 4.00
N ILE A 101 10.19 -3.96 4.89
CA ILE A 101 9.22 -4.98 5.32
C ILE A 101 7.98 -4.91 4.42
N GLY A 102 7.55 -6.06 3.89
CA GLY A 102 6.41 -6.16 2.99
C GLY A 102 6.75 -5.57 1.62
N ALA A 103 7.92 -5.96 1.09
CA ALA A 103 8.51 -5.38 -0.12
C ALA A 103 7.63 -5.53 -1.38
N GLY A 104 6.64 -6.44 -1.37
CA GLY A 104 5.66 -6.60 -2.45
C GLY A 104 6.32 -6.97 -3.78
N THR A 105 6.29 -6.07 -4.76
CA THR A 105 6.96 -6.25 -6.06
C THR A 105 8.48 -6.03 -6.02
N GLY A 106 9.01 -5.56 -4.89
CA GLY A 106 10.42 -5.23 -4.69
C GLY A 106 10.86 -3.91 -5.32
N ILE A 107 9.94 -3.18 -5.97
CA ILE A 107 10.28 -1.99 -6.77
C ILE A 107 10.94 -0.87 -5.95
N TRP A 108 10.52 -0.67 -4.69
CA TRP A 108 11.16 0.31 -3.80
C TRP A 108 12.59 -0.10 -3.43
N CYS A 109 12.82 -1.37 -3.10
CA CYS A 109 14.15 -1.89 -2.79
C CYS A 109 15.12 -1.67 -3.95
N ILE A 110 14.68 -1.95 -5.18
CA ILE A 110 15.48 -1.83 -6.39
C ILE A 110 15.79 -0.35 -6.67
N GLU A 111 14.78 0.53 -6.73
CA GLU A 111 15.02 1.97 -6.95
C GLU A 111 15.89 2.57 -5.83
N PHE A 112 15.75 2.11 -4.58
CA PHE A 112 16.57 2.57 -3.47
C PHE A 112 18.03 2.12 -3.62
N ALA A 113 18.26 0.86 -3.95
CA ALA A 113 19.58 0.28 -4.16
C ALA A 113 20.32 0.90 -5.35
N GLU A 114 19.60 1.21 -6.43
CA GLU A 114 20.12 1.94 -7.60
C GLU A 114 20.51 3.39 -7.27
N GLN A 115 19.72 4.08 -6.44
CA GLN A 115 20.01 5.46 -6.01
C GLN A 115 21.09 5.53 -4.90
N ASN A 116 21.30 4.44 -4.17
CA ASN A 116 22.24 4.37 -3.04
C ASN A 116 23.18 3.16 -3.19
N PRO A 117 24.16 3.19 -4.10
CA PRO A 117 25.05 2.05 -4.38
C PRO A 117 25.96 1.63 -3.20
N ASN A 118 26.06 2.47 -2.16
CA ASN A 118 26.78 2.17 -0.93
C ASN A 118 25.89 1.55 0.16
N SER A 119 24.57 1.50 -0.04
CA SER A 119 23.61 0.82 0.84
C SER A 119 23.43 -0.62 0.40
N PHE A 120 23.27 -1.55 1.34
CA PHE A 120 22.80 -2.90 1.09
C PHE A 120 21.34 -3.04 1.56
N VAL A 121 20.46 -3.49 0.67
CA VAL A 121 19.01 -3.54 0.89
C VAL A 121 18.53 -4.98 1.02
N PHE A 122 17.88 -5.27 2.14
CA PHE A 122 17.11 -6.49 2.37
C PHE A 122 15.62 -6.17 2.16
N GLY A 123 14.92 -6.92 1.31
CA GLY A 123 13.46 -6.86 1.20
C GLY A 123 12.83 -8.14 1.72
N THR A 124 12.04 -8.08 2.79
CA THR A 124 11.32 -9.24 3.34
C THR A 124 9.86 -9.23 2.91
N ASP A 125 9.33 -10.36 2.44
CA ASP A 125 7.91 -10.51 2.11
C ASP A 125 7.40 -11.95 2.38
N LEU A 126 6.08 -12.10 2.54
CA LEU A 126 5.40 -13.40 2.62
C LEU A 126 5.27 -14.08 1.25
N SER A 127 5.49 -13.36 0.16
CA SER A 127 5.45 -13.87 -1.21
C SER A 127 6.69 -13.44 -2.00
N LEU A 128 7.48 -14.41 -2.49
CA LEU A 128 8.55 -14.13 -3.43
C LEU A 128 8.01 -14.01 -4.86
N THR A 129 7.56 -12.82 -5.21
CA THR A 129 7.13 -12.43 -6.58
C THR A 129 8.03 -11.39 -7.23
N GLN A 130 9.12 -11.02 -6.58
CA GLN A 130 10.02 -9.96 -7.04
C GLN A 130 10.86 -10.43 -8.24
N PRO A 131 11.24 -9.53 -9.17
CA PRO A 131 12.18 -9.88 -10.22
C PRO A 131 13.58 -10.13 -9.63
N PRO A 132 14.48 -10.83 -10.33
CA PRO A 132 15.90 -10.78 -10.03
C PRO A 132 16.37 -9.32 -9.96
N PRO A 133 17.03 -8.89 -8.86
CA PRO A 133 17.54 -7.54 -8.74
C PRO A 133 18.48 -7.15 -9.90
N THR A 134 18.34 -5.93 -10.40
CA THR A 134 19.26 -5.33 -11.37
C THR A 134 20.62 -4.95 -10.76
N THR A 135 20.73 -4.95 -9.43
CA THR A 135 21.92 -4.55 -8.67
C THR A 135 22.38 -5.64 -7.72
N SER A 136 23.68 -5.64 -7.39
CA SER A 136 24.30 -6.61 -6.47
C SER A 136 24.11 -6.27 -4.99
N ASN A 137 23.54 -5.09 -4.67
CA ASN A 137 23.32 -4.56 -3.33
C ASN A 137 21.86 -4.66 -2.86
N CYS A 138 21.06 -5.53 -3.48
CA CYS A 138 19.66 -5.77 -3.12
C CYS A 138 19.40 -7.29 -3.08
N VAL A 139 18.69 -7.76 -2.05
CA VAL A 139 18.29 -9.18 -1.92
C VAL A 139 16.88 -9.29 -1.34
N PHE A 140 16.13 -10.29 -1.79
CA PHE A 140 14.79 -10.60 -1.29
C PHE A 140 14.79 -11.87 -0.43
N ILE A 141 14.00 -11.87 0.65
CA ILE A 141 13.94 -12.93 1.66
C ILE A 141 12.47 -13.29 1.90
N LEU A 142 12.14 -14.58 1.79
CA LEU A 142 10.81 -15.10 2.15
C LEU A 142 10.71 -15.18 3.68
N GLU A 143 9.94 -14.29 4.29
CA GLU A 143 9.83 -14.19 5.75
C GLU A 143 8.48 -13.63 6.21
N ASN A 144 7.95 -14.16 7.31
CA ASN A 144 6.93 -13.46 8.08
C ASN A 144 7.58 -12.52 9.10
N SER A 145 7.68 -11.24 8.74
CA SER A 145 8.30 -10.22 9.58
C SER A 145 7.58 -9.93 10.91
N GLU A 146 6.38 -10.50 11.14
CA GLU A 146 5.68 -10.48 12.43
C GLU A 146 6.16 -11.60 13.38
N THR A 147 6.44 -12.80 12.86
CA THR A 147 6.72 -14.00 13.68
C THR A 147 8.18 -14.48 13.62
N ALA A 148 8.97 -14.01 12.66
CA ALA A 148 10.35 -14.44 12.47
C ALA A 148 11.32 -13.72 13.45
N GLU A 149 12.37 -14.45 13.85
CA GLU A 149 13.51 -13.86 14.55
C GLU A 149 14.42 -13.16 13.54
N TRP A 150 14.51 -11.83 13.63
CA TRP A 150 15.23 -10.97 12.69
C TRP A 150 16.76 -11.15 12.76
N MET A 151 17.27 -12.21 12.14
CA MET A 151 18.67 -12.60 12.14
C MET A 151 19.46 -11.97 10.98
N PHE A 152 19.56 -10.64 10.96
CA PHE A 152 20.45 -9.94 10.03
C PHE A 152 21.91 -10.02 10.51
N PRO A 153 22.90 -10.18 9.59
CA PRO A 153 24.33 -10.26 9.95
C PRO A 153 24.94 -8.90 10.36
N CYS A 154 24.11 -7.86 10.50
CA CYS A 154 24.48 -6.47 10.67
C CYS A 154 23.43 -5.73 11.51
N THR A 155 23.80 -4.58 12.07
CA THR A 155 22.82 -3.63 12.62
C THR A 155 22.20 -2.86 11.46
N LEU A 156 20.87 -2.73 11.44
CA LEU A 156 20.15 -1.97 10.42
C LEU A 156 20.19 -0.47 10.74
N ASP A 157 20.58 0.35 9.76
CA ASP A 157 20.57 1.81 9.87
C ASP A 157 19.19 2.40 9.54
N TYR A 158 18.43 1.71 8.69
CA TYR A 158 17.11 2.13 8.25
C TYR A 158 16.14 0.94 8.12
N VAL A 159 14.92 1.12 8.61
CA VAL A 159 13.80 0.19 8.40
C VAL A 159 12.68 0.97 7.73
N HIS A 160 12.24 0.49 6.57
CA HIS A 160 11.17 1.05 5.76
C HIS A 160 9.93 0.13 5.81
N MET A 161 8.76 0.76 5.75
CA MET A 161 7.47 0.10 5.59
C MET A 161 6.51 1.00 4.83
N ARG A 162 5.74 0.40 3.92
CA ARG A 162 4.80 1.13 3.08
C ARG A 162 3.63 0.26 2.64
N ASN A 163 2.41 0.75 2.81
CA ASN A 163 1.15 0.07 2.44
C ASN A 163 0.87 -1.28 3.14
N VAL A 164 1.61 -1.63 4.19
CA VAL A 164 1.51 -2.90 4.92
C VAL A 164 0.46 -2.94 6.05
N GLY A 165 -0.34 -1.89 6.21
CA GLY A 165 -1.24 -1.69 7.37
C GLY A 165 -2.16 -2.86 7.75
N PRO A 166 -2.83 -3.55 6.81
CA PRO A 166 -3.70 -4.69 7.11
C PRO A 166 -3.00 -6.05 7.05
N CYS A 167 -1.70 -6.10 6.73
CA CYS A 167 -0.99 -7.34 6.45
C CYS A 167 -0.72 -8.18 7.71
N PHE A 168 -0.61 -7.53 8.86
CA PHE A 168 -0.23 -8.12 10.14
C PHE A 168 -1.41 -8.28 11.09
N ASP A 169 -1.38 -9.32 11.93
CA ASP A 169 -2.43 -9.59 12.92
C ASP A 169 -2.21 -8.70 14.15
N ASP A 170 -1.09 -8.83 14.88
CA ASP A 170 -0.65 -7.84 15.87
C ASP A 170 0.30 -6.79 15.27
N ILE A 171 -0.31 -5.69 14.85
CA ILE A 171 0.42 -4.54 14.35
C ILE A 171 1.37 -3.95 15.40
N ARG A 172 1.14 -4.09 16.72
CA ARG A 172 2.02 -3.41 17.71
C ARG A 172 3.42 -4.02 17.72
N THR A 173 3.53 -5.31 17.45
CA THR A 173 4.80 -6.01 17.22
C THR A 173 5.54 -5.48 15.98
N VAL A 174 4.81 -5.04 14.95
CA VAL A 174 5.36 -4.47 13.70
C VAL A 174 5.44 -2.93 13.71
N LEU A 175 4.72 -2.24 14.57
CA LEU A 175 4.80 -0.77 14.78
C LEU A 175 5.82 -0.36 15.81
N ARG A 176 6.41 -1.37 16.46
CA ARG A 176 7.83 -1.35 16.75
C ARG A 176 8.72 -0.97 15.55
N LYS A 177 8.19 -0.89 14.31
CA LYS A 177 8.90 -0.54 13.06
C LYS A 177 8.17 0.42 12.06
N ALA A 178 6.99 1.05 12.38
CA ALA A 178 6.34 2.26 11.75
C ALA A 178 5.03 2.26 10.85
N TYR A 179 4.22 3.35 11.02
CA TYR A 179 3.32 4.20 10.13
C TYR A 179 2.29 3.63 9.07
N MET A 180 1.21 4.28 8.53
CA MET A 180 0.57 5.65 8.41
C MET A 180 -1.01 5.61 8.35
N ASN A 181 -1.78 6.75 8.36
CA ASN A 181 -3.26 6.86 8.08
C ASN A 181 -3.74 8.25 7.48
N CYS A 182 -5.07 8.50 7.26
CA CYS A 182 -5.63 9.64 6.46
C CYS A 182 -6.70 10.58 7.16
N VAL A 183 -7.15 11.69 6.52
CA VAL A 183 -7.84 12.86 7.15
C VAL A 183 -8.90 13.64 6.28
N ASP A 184 -10.21 13.30 6.35
CA ASP A 184 -11.40 14.22 6.35
C ASP A 184 -12.76 13.46 6.29
N ASP A 185 -13.88 14.18 6.43
CA ASP A 185 -15.26 13.65 6.44
C ASP A 185 -15.93 13.59 5.03
N SER A 186 -15.19 13.86 3.95
CA SER A 186 -15.74 14.03 2.58
C SER A 186 -16.47 12.81 1.99
N LEU A 187 -16.45 11.68 2.69
CA LEU A 187 -17.02 10.41 2.27
C LEU A 187 -18.42 10.14 2.83
N GLU A 188 -18.96 10.96 3.73
CA GLU A 188 -20.21 10.65 4.44
C GLU A 188 -21.40 10.39 3.50
N GLY A 189 -22.17 9.33 3.79
CA GLY A 189 -23.34 8.91 3.00
C GLY A 189 -23.03 8.22 1.67
N THR A 190 -21.80 8.27 1.20
CA THR A 190 -21.40 7.71 -0.11
C THR A 190 -21.35 6.18 -0.13
N ALA A 191 -21.44 5.59 -1.32
CA ALA A 191 -21.13 4.18 -1.53
C ALA A 191 -19.67 3.84 -1.13
N LEU A 192 -18.75 4.80 -1.24
CA LEU A 192 -17.35 4.67 -0.83
C LEU A 192 -17.22 4.53 0.70
N GLN A 193 -17.96 5.30 1.50
CA GLN A 193 -18.02 5.09 2.96
C GLN A 193 -18.62 3.72 3.31
N ARG A 194 -19.65 3.25 2.59
CA ARG A 194 -20.18 1.89 2.79
C ARG A 194 -19.13 0.83 2.49
N TRP A 195 -18.44 0.93 1.36
CA TRP A 195 -17.35 0.03 0.98
C TRP A 195 -16.23 0.00 2.04
N PHE A 196 -15.76 1.16 2.52
CA PHE A 196 -14.77 1.22 3.60
C PHE A 196 -15.26 0.54 4.89
N ARG A 197 -16.55 0.72 5.28
CA ARG A 197 -17.13 0.00 6.43
C ARG A 197 -17.14 -1.51 6.24
N LEU A 198 -17.40 -2.00 5.02
CA LEU A 198 -17.32 -3.43 4.70
C LEU A 198 -15.90 -3.97 4.74
N VAL A 199 -14.90 -3.22 4.28
CA VAL A 199 -13.48 -3.60 4.39
C VAL A 199 -13.05 -3.69 5.86
N ILE A 200 -13.44 -2.71 6.69
CA ILE A 200 -13.18 -2.75 8.14
C ILE A 200 -13.84 -3.97 8.80
N LEU A 201 -15.11 -4.23 8.49
CA LEU A 201 -15.84 -5.41 9.01
C LEU A 201 -15.23 -6.73 8.52
N GLY A 202 -14.82 -6.78 7.25
CA GLY A 202 -14.17 -7.95 6.65
C GLY A 202 -12.81 -8.25 7.27
N GLY A 203 -12.07 -7.19 7.64
CA GLY A 203 -10.87 -7.29 8.47
C GLY A 203 -11.17 -7.85 9.85
N GLN A 204 -12.13 -7.26 10.57
CA GLN A 204 -12.51 -7.70 11.92
C GLN A 204 -12.92 -9.18 11.96
N ARG A 205 -13.66 -9.67 10.95
CA ARG A 205 -14.02 -11.10 10.82
C ARG A 205 -12.81 -12.01 10.58
N GLN A 206 -11.72 -11.48 10.04
CA GLN A 206 -10.44 -12.17 9.82
C GLN A 206 -9.39 -11.82 10.89
N GLY A 207 -9.78 -11.23 12.04
CA GLY A 207 -8.85 -10.86 13.12
C GLY A 207 -8.04 -9.57 12.89
N ARG A 208 -8.21 -8.89 11.74
CA ARG A 208 -7.41 -7.74 11.31
C ARG A 208 -8.13 -6.42 11.57
N ASP A 209 -7.61 -5.61 12.50
CA ASP A 209 -8.09 -4.23 12.66
C ASP A 209 -7.50 -3.32 11.55
N PHE A 210 -8.35 -2.69 10.74
CA PHE A 210 -7.94 -1.73 9.70
C PHE A 210 -7.82 -0.29 10.23
N LEU A 211 -8.35 -0.01 11.44
CA LEU A 211 -8.38 1.31 12.05
C LEU A 211 -7.18 1.59 12.96
N LYS A 212 -6.40 0.57 13.35
CA LYS A 212 -5.17 0.67 14.16
C LYS A 212 -4.17 1.71 13.66
N ALA A 213 -4.19 1.98 12.36
CA ALA A 213 -3.37 2.95 11.63
C ALA A 213 -3.33 4.38 12.23
N LYS A 214 -4.41 4.85 12.87
CA LYS A 214 -4.44 6.19 13.49
C LYS A 214 -3.63 6.31 14.79
N TYR A 215 -3.24 5.20 15.40
CA TYR A 215 -2.50 5.18 16.67
C TYR A 215 -0.99 4.97 16.49
N HIS A 216 -0.50 4.89 15.24
CA HIS A 216 0.88 4.50 14.93
C HIS A 216 1.95 5.40 15.59
N LYS A 217 1.73 6.72 15.63
CA LYS A 217 2.62 7.65 16.37
C LYS A 217 2.69 7.32 17.87
N GLN A 218 1.55 7.03 18.48
CA GLN A 218 1.45 6.69 19.89
C GLN A 218 2.15 5.36 20.18
N TYR A 219 1.93 4.34 19.34
CA TYR A 219 2.58 3.02 19.48
C TYR A 219 4.11 3.08 19.31
N LEU A 220 4.63 3.95 18.43
CA LEU A 220 6.08 4.20 18.32
C LEU A 220 6.64 4.80 19.63
N ILE A 221 5.94 5.76 20.23
CA ILE A 221 6.35 6.37 21.51
C ILE A 221 6.30 5.34 22.65
N GLU A 222 5.19 4.60 22.79
CA GLU A 222 5.00 3.57 23.82
C GLU A 222 6.03 2.43 23.72
N THR A 223 6.50 2.15 22.50
CA THR A 223 7.57 1.18 22.23
C THR A 223 8.94 1.62 22.76
N GLY A 224 9.17 2.93 22.87
CA GLY A 224 10.48 3.53 23.19
C GLY A 224 11.18 4.24 22.03
N PHE A 225 10.53 4.51 20.89
CA PHE A 225 11.12 5.39 19.86
C PHE A 225 11.16 6.83 20.34
N VAL A 226 12.28 7.50 20.07
CA VAL A 226 12.49 8.92 20.32
C VAL A 226 12.45 9.71 19.00
N GLY A 227 12.10 10.99 19.05
CA GLY A 227 12.07 11.85 17.86
C GLY A 227 10.95 11.52 16.86
N VAL A 228 9.83 10.96 17.32
CA VAL A 228 8.72 10.52 16.45
C VAL A 228 7.98 11.70 15.80
N GLU A 229 8.34 12.01 14.56
CA GLU A 229 7.62 12.97 13.71
C GLU A 229 6.44 12.34 12.96
N GLU A 230 5.40 13.15 12.73
CA GLU A 230 4.20 12.78 11.98
C GLU A 230 3.90 13.87 10.95
N LYS A 231 3.64 13.47 9.70
CA LYS A 231 3.43 14.38 8.57
C LYS A 231 2.21 13.95 7.78
N MET A 232 1.04 14.36 8.27
CA MET A 232 -0.23 14.16 7.58
C MET A 232 -0.28 15.01 6.31
N ARG A 233 -0.68 14.42 5.18
CA ARG A 233 -0.91 15.11 3.91
C ARG A 233 -2.32 14.81 3.42
N GLN A 234 -3.09 15.84 3.14
CA GLN A 234 -4.36 15.71 2.41
C GLN A 234 -4.05 15.57 0.93
N LEU A 235 -4.59 14.51 0.31
CA LEU A 235 -4.38 14.19 -1.10
C LEU A 235 -5.74 13.95 -1.76
N PRO A 236 -5.99 14.48 -2.97
CA PRO A 236 -7.26 14.27 -3.63
C PRO A 236 -7.38 12.82 -4.14
N GLY A 237 -8.51 12.16 -3.86
CA GLY A 237 -8.79 10.80 -4.36
C GLY A 237 -9.21 10.72 -5.84
N ASN A 238 -9.41 11.86 -6.51
CA ASN A 238 -9.78 11.97 -7.91
C ASN A 238 -9.29 13.34 -8.47
N PRO A 239 -9.26 13.60 -9.80
CA PRO A 239 -8.59 14.78 -10.39
C PRO A 239 -9.36 16.13 -10.26
N TRP A 240 -10.18 16.30 -9.21
CA TRP A 240 -10.95 17.52 -8.95
C TRP A 240 -10.08 18.75 -8.65
N ALA A 241 -8.90 18.55 -8.04
CA ALA A 241 -8.05 19.65 -7.58
C ALA A 241 -7.62 20.57 -8.73
N HIS A 242 -7.61 21.90 -8.52
CA HIS A 242 -7.20 22.86 -9.54
C HIS A 242 -5.69 22.86 -9.79
N ASP A 243 -4.88 22.71 -8.74
CA ASP A 243 -3.42 22.62 -8.85
C ASP A 243 -2.99 21.46 -9.77
N ARG A 244 -1.97 21.68 -10.59
CA ARG A 244 -1.54 20.72 -11.61
C ARG A 244 -1.02 19.42 -10.99
N LYS A 245 -0.21 19.50 -9.92
CA LYS A 245 0.35 18.32 -9.25
C LYS A 245 -0.75 17.57 -8.49
N LEU A 246 -1.59 18.28 -7.74
CA LEU A 246 -2.70 17.64 -7.03
C LEU A 246 -3.73 17.01 -7.98
N LYS A 247 -3.99 17.61 -9.15
CA LYS A 247 -4.81 16.99 -10.21
C LYS A 247 -4.23 15.67 -10.71
N GLU A 248 -2.92 15.63 -10.90
CA GLU A 248 -2.18 14.44 -11.34
C GLU A 248 -2.16 13.35 -10.26
N VAL A 249 -1.86 13.72 -9.00
CA VAL A 249 -2.04 12.86 -7.81
C VAL A 249 -3.47 12.32 -7.77
N GLY A 250 -4.48 13.13 -8.06
CA GLY A 250 -5.88 12.71 -8.13
C GLY A 250 -6.18 11.70 -9.23
N ARG A 251 -5.55 11.78 -10.40
CA ARG A 251 -5.66 10.73 -11.43
C ARG A 251 -5.05 9.42 -10.94
N TRP A 252 -3.83 9.49 -10.40
CA TRP A 252 -3.09 8.34 -9.88
C TRP A 252 -3.80 7.67 -8.70
N ALA A 253 -4.33 8.45 -7.76
CA ALA A 253 -5.12 7.98 -6.63
C ALA A 253 -6.41 7.28 -7.09
N ARG A 254 -7.14 7.85 -8.07
CA ARG A 254 -8.33 7.21 -8.65
C ARG A 254 -7.99 5.85 -9.27
N THR A 255 -6.94 5.77 -10.09
CA THR A 255 -6.50 4.52 -10.72
C THR A 255 -6.08 3.47 -9.69
N ALA A 256 -5.22 3.86 -8.73
CA ALA A 256 -4.80 3.00 -7.64
C ALA A 256 -6.00 2.47 -6.83
N PHE A 257 -6.96 3.34 -6.53
CA PHE A 257 -8.16 2.99 -5.77
C PHE A 257 -9.07 2.01 -6.51
N MET A 258 -9.34 2.22 -7.81
CA MET A 258 -10.17 1.29 -8.60
C MET A 258 -9.56 -0.12 -8.63
N ARG A 259 -8.25 -0.23 -8.83
CA ARG A 259 -7.52 -1.51 -8.74
C ARG A 259 -7.58 -2.12 -7.34
N THR A 260 -7.54 -1.31 -6.29
CA THR A 260 -7.73 -1.80 -4.90
C THR A 260 -9.14 -2.35 -4.67
N VAL A 261 -10.19 -1.75 -5.23
CA VAL A 261 -11.56 -2.30 -5.13
C VAL A 261 -11.66 -3.68 -5.78
N GLU A 262 -11.03 -3.87 -6.94
CA GLU A 262 -10.95 -5.16 -7.64
C GLU A 262 -10.26 -6.23 -6.77
N SER A 263 -9.07 -5.95 -6.25
CA SER A 263 -8.31 -6.91 -5.43
C SER A 263 -8.98 -7.25 -4.09
N TYR A 264 -9.67 -6.30 -3.48
CA TYR A 264 -10.37 -6.49 -2.20
C TYR A 264 -11.70 -7.26 -2.34
N GLN A 265 -12.17 -7.54 -3.56
CA GLN A 265 -13.35 -8.37 -3.76
C GLN A 265 -13.16 -9.77 -3.14
N ALA A 266 -12.04 -10.43 -3.41
CA ALA A 266 -11.75 -11.76 -2.86
C ALA A 266 -11.61 -11.72 -1.33
N PHE A 267 -10.95 -10.69 -0.80
CA PHE A 267 -10.83 -10.45 0.64
C PHE A 267 -12.19 -10.34 1.35
N LEU A 268 -13.16 -9.63 0.76
CA LEU A 268 -14.52 -9.52 1.30
C LEU A 268 -15.27 -10.86 1.19
N GLU A 269 -15.08 -11.60 0.11
CA GLU A 269 -15.68 -12.92 -0.09
C GLU A 269 -15.16 -13.94 0.95
N PHE A 270 -13.87 -13.93 1.27
CA PHE A 270 -13.30 -14.74 2.36
C PHE A 270 -13.82 -14.35 3.75
N ALA A 271 -14.17 -13.08 3.96
CA ALA A 271 -14.85 -12.63 5.18
C ALA A 271 -16.35 -13.00 5.23
N GLY A 272 -16.88 -13.69 4.22
CA GLY A 272 -18.32 -13.99 4.10
C GLY A 272 -19.17 -12.73 3.89
N LEU A 273 -18.65 -11.73 3.18
CA LEU A 273 -19.36 -10.53 2.76
C LEU A 273 -19.66 -10.61 1.25
N SER A 274 -20.95 -10.73 0.94
CA SER A 274 -21.45 -11.02 -0.41
C SER A 274 -21.68 -9.76 -1.23
N ALA A 275 -21.98 -9.92 -2.52
CA ALA A 275 -22.45 -8.80 -3.36
C ALA A 275 -23.79 -8.18 -2.90
N ARG A 276 -24.54 -8.81 -1.98
CA ARG A 276 -25.76 -8.24 -1.39
C ARG A 276 -25.47 -7.28 -0.23
N ASP A 277 -24.23 -7.30 0.28
CA ASP A 277 -23.78 -6.45 1.38
C ASP A 277 -23.08 -5.17 0.86
N ARG A 278 -22.76 -5.10 -0.44
CA ARG A 278 -21.98 -4.03 -1.13
C ARG A 278 -22.85 -2.84 -1.57
#